data_AF-A0A973IRB9-F1
#
_entry.id   AF-A0A973IRB9-F1
#
_cell.length_a   1.000
_cell.length_b   1.000
_cell.length_c   1.000
_cell.angle_alpha   90.00
_cell.angle_beta   90.00
_cell.angle_gamma   90.00
#
_symmetry.space_group_name_H-M   'P 1'
#
loop_
_entity.id
_entity.type
_entity.pdbx_description
1 polymer ?
#
loop_
_entity_poly.entity_id
_entity_poly.type
_entity_poly.pdbx_seq_one_letter_code
_entity_poly.pdbx_strand_id
1 'polypeptide(L)' 'MAKPIQVKLVRSPIGRPEKHRKVLKALGLTRLNKTVELYGTPGVVGAIKKVIHLVEVSER' A
#
# COMPACT_ATOMS: atom_id res chain seq x y z
N MET A 1 2.80 -20.27 -4.99
CA MET A 1 3.39 -19.37 -3.98
C MET A 1 3.18 -17.94 -4.45
N ALA A 2 2.66 -17.06 -3.60
CA ALA A 2 2.37 -15.68 -4.00
C ALA A 2 3.67 -14.91 -4.22
N LYS A 3 3.81 -14.27 -5.37
CA LYS A 3 4.98 -13.43 -5.66
C LYS A 3 5.05 -12.26 -4.67
N PRO A 4 6.26 -11.91 -4.19
CA PRO A 4 6.42 -10.73 -3.34
C PRO A 4 6.17 -9.48 -4.19
N ILE A 5 5.33 -8.59 -3.67
CA ILE A 5 5.01 -7.30 -4.26
C ILE A 5 5.65 -6.23 -3.38
N GLN A 6 6.37 -5.32 -4.00
CA GLN A 6 6.90 -4.15 -3.32
C GLN A 6 5.90 -3.00 -3.44
N VAL A 7 5.49 -2.43 -2.31
CA VAL A 7 4.56 -1.31 -2.26
C VAL A 7 5.27 -0.11 -1.65
N LYS A 8 5.29 1.01 -2.36
CA LYS A 8 5.89 2.28 -1.93
C LYS A 8 4.82 3.34 -1.76
N LEU A 9 4.83 4.07 -0.65
CA LEU A 9 3.96 5.24 -0.49
C LEU A 9 4.56 6.47 -1.19
N VAL A 10 3.99 6.88 -2.31
CA VAL A 10 4.50 8.02 -3.12
C VAL A 10 3.80 9.33 -2.75
N ARG A 11 2.52 9.27 -2.32
CA ARG A 11 1.74 10.47 -1.97
C ARG A 11 1.34 10.49 -0.50
N SER A 12 1.42 11.66 0.11
CA SER A 12 1.11 11.85 1.54
C SER A 12 -0.36 11.52 1.84
N PRO A 13 -0.69 10.82 2.94
CA PRO A 13 -2.06 10.48 3.32
C PRO A 13 -2.83 11.62 4.01
N ILE A 14 -2.18 12.77 4.23
CA ILE A 14 -2.78 13.97 4.82
C ILE A 14 -3.91 14.47 3.90
N GLY A 15 -5.02 14.93 4.48
CA GLY A 15 -6.21 15.36 3.72
C GLY A 15 -7.07 14.24 3.11
N ARG A 16 -6.64 12.97 3.19
CA ARG A 16 -7.42 11.84 2.64
C ARG A 16 -8.42 11.25 3.63
N PRO A 17 -9.48 10.58 3.15
CA PRO A 17 -10.46 9.91 3.99
C PRO A 17 -9.81 8.94 4.98
N GLU A 18 -10.38 8.85 6.19
CA GLU A 18 -9.85 8.01 7.27
C GLU A 18 -9.76 6.53 6.87
N LYS A 19 -10.69 6.06 6.03
CA LYS A 19 -10.68 4.69 5.49
C LYS A 19 -9.35 4.38 4.77
N HIS A 20 -8.85 5.29 3.94
CA HIS A 20 -7.58 5.10 3.24
C HIS A 20 -6.40 5.18 4.20
N ARG A 21 -6.45 6.07 5.20
CA ARG A 21 -5.40 6.15 6.23
C ARG A 21 -5.29 4.86 7.04
N LYS A 22 -6.43 4.23 7.40
CA LYS A 22 -6.46 2.94 8.09
C LYS A 22 -5.85 1.83 7.24
N VAL A 23 -6.18 1.78 5.94
CA VAL A 23 -5.58 0.82 5.01
C VAL A 23 -4.07 1.00 4.89
N LEU A 24 -3.58 2.24 4.73
CA LEU A 24 -2.14 2.51 4.66
C LEU A 24 -1.41 2.13 5.95
N LYS A 25 -2.00 2.41 7.12
CA LYS A 25 -1.45 1.98 8.41
C LYS A 25 -1.40 0.44 8.52
N ALA A 26 -2.45 -0.25 8.09
CA ALA A 26 -2.50 -1.72 8.09
C ALA A 26 -1.46 -2.34 7.15
N LEU A 27 -1.17 -1.69 6.02
CA LEU A 27 -0.09 -2.08 5.10
C LEU A 27 1.32 -1.68 5.59
N GLY A 28 1.43 -1.02 6.75
CA GLY A 28 2.71 -0.56 7.31
C GLY A 28 3.28 0.69 6.65
N LEU A 29 2.53 1.39 5.80
CA LEU A 29 2.93 2.59 5.07
C LEU A 29 2.67 3.85 5.90
N THR A 30 3.56 4.12 6.86
CA THR A 30 3.41 5.23 7.83
C THR A 30 4.10 6.54 7.44
N ARG A 31 5.09 6.49 6.54
CA ARG A 31 5.88 7.67 6.09
C ARG A 31 6.00 7.69 4.56
N LEU A 32 6.16 8.89 4.00
CA LEU A 32 6.43 9.07 2.58
C LEU A 32 7.69 8.30 2.15
N ASN A 33 7.66 7.74 0.94
CA ASN A 33 8.69 6.91 0.35
C ASN A 33 9.04 5.62 1.11
N LYS A 34 8.26 5.23 2.12
CA LYS A 34 8.43 3.91 2.75
C LYS A 34 8.01 2.83 1.76
N THR A 35 8.89 1.87 1.57
CA THR A 35 8.64 0.62 0.87
C THR A 35 8.38 -0.50 1.87
N VAL A 36 7.42 -1.35 1.55
CA VAL A 36 7.11 -2.59 2.29
C VAL A 36 6.97 -3.71 1.28
N GLU A 37 7.55 -4.87 1.58
CA GLU A 37 7.40 -6.08 0.79
C GLU A 37 6.26 -6.91 1.38
N LEU A 38 5.28 -7.27 0.55
CA LEU A 38 4.10 -8.03 0.95
C LEU A 38 3.86 -9.15 -0.04
N TYR A 39 3.40 -10.30 0.44
CA TYR A 39 2.96 -11.37 -0.45
C TYR A 39 1.66 -10.97 -1.16
N GLY A 40 1.57 -11.24 -2.46
CA GLY A 40 0.40 -10.98 -3.31
C GLY A 40 -0.80 -11.86 -2.99
N THR A 41 -1.37 -11.75 -1.78
CA THR A 41 -2.63 -12.39 -1.40
C THR A 41 -3.81 -11.55 -1.91
N PRO A 42 -4.98 -12.18 -2.20
CA PRO A 42 -6.15 -11.45 -2.67
C PRO A 42 -6.59 -10.30 -1.74
N GLY A 43 -6.40 -10.47 -0.43
CA GLY A 43 -6.67 -9.43 0.57
C GLY A 43 -5.73 -8.22 0.44
N VAL A 44 -4.43 -8.46 0.25
CA VAL A 44 -3.43 -7.40 0.04
C VAL A 44 -3.70 -6.67 -1.27
N VAL A 45 -3.97 -7.39 -2.35
CA VAL A 45 -4.30 -6.80 -3.65
C VAL A 45 -5.58 -5.94 -3.56
N GLY A 46 -6.60 -6.41 -2.86
CA GLY A 46 -7.83 -5.64 -2.62
C GLY A 46 -7.58 -4.37 -1.81
N ALA A 47 -6.70 -4.43 -0.80
CA ALA A 47 -6.29 -3.26 -0.02
C ALA A 47 -5.53 -2.24 -0.87
N ILE A 48 -4.55 -2.69 -1.65
CA ILE A 48 -3.75 -1.86 -2.57
C ILE A 48 -4.65 -1.16 -3.59
N LYS A 49 -5.60 -1.88 -4.20
CA LYS A 49 -6.55 -1.31 -5.18
C LYS A 49 -7.33 -0.12 -4.63
N LYS A 50 -7.70 -0.12 -3.34
CA LYS A 50 -8.39 1.02 -2.69
C LYS A 50 -7.51 2.26 -2.58
N VAL A 51 -6.20 2.09 -2.50
CA VAL A 51 -5.22 3.18 -2.32
C VAL A 51 -4.26 3.32 -3.50
N ILE A 52 -4.63 2.81 -4.68
CA ILE A 52 -3.76 2.73 -5.88
C ILE A 52 -3.20 4.08 -6.32
N HIS A 53 -3.94 5.15 -6.09
CA HIS A 53 -3.53 6.53 -6.42
C HIS A 53 -2.46 7.08 -5.47
N LEU A 54 -2.12 6.36 -4.39
CA LEU A 54 -1.22 6.78 -3.31
C LEU A 54 0.07 6.01 -3.28
N VAL A 55 0.01 4.79 -3.78
CA VAL A 55 1.06 3.81 -3.70
C VAL A 55 1.54 3.48 -5.10
N GLU A 56 2.83 3.23 -5.19
CA GLU A 56 3.46 2.65 -6.36
C GLU A 56 3.74 1.18 -6.05
N VAL A 57 3.39 0.33 -7.01
CA VAL A 57 3.46 -1.12 -6.86
C VAL A 57 4.45 -1.62 -7.89
N SER A 58 5.49 -2.30 -7.42
CA SER A 58 6.49 -2.94 -8.26
C SER A 58 6.45 -4.44 -8.00
N GLU A 59 6.28 -5.23 -9.07
CA GLU A 59 6.42 -6.68 -8.99
C GLU A 59 7.90 -7.06 -8.96
N ARG A 60 8.26 -8.02 -8.12
CA ARG A 60 9.56 -8.70 -8.12
C ARG A 60 9.39 -10.19 -8.37
#